data_AF-A0A7V9EVX5-F1
#
_entry.id   AF-A0A7V9EVX5-F1
#
_cell.length_a   1.000
_cell.length_b   1.000
_cell.length_c   1.000
_cell.angle_alpha   90.00
_cell.angle_beta   90.00
_cell.angle_gamma   90.00
#
_symmetry.space_group_name_H-M   'P 1'
#
loop_
_entity.id
_entity.type
_entity.pdbx_description
1 polymer ?
#
loop_
_entity_poly.entity_id
_entity_poly.type
_entity_poly.pdbx_seq_one_letter_code
_entity_poly.pdbx_strand_id
1 'polypeptide(L)' 'GNAGPTVWWDGRIVGGWAQRPEGEVVVRLLDDVGDEARHAIDGEVERLQRWLGGVRVMPRFPTPLQKELAGS' A
#
# COMPACT_ATOMS: atom_id res chain seq x y z
N GLY A 1 5.18 -15.30 10.04
CA GLY A 1 5.18 -15.09 8.57
C GLY A 1 5.35 -13.62 8.26
N ASN A 2 5.73 -13.25 7.04
CA ASN A 2 5.80 -11.86 6.59
C ASN A 2 4.39 -11.38 6.20
N ALA A 3 3.88 -10.31 6.83
CA ALA A 3 2.59 -9.71 6.48
C ALA A 3 2.66 -8.84 5.20
N GLY A 4 3.87 -8.44 4.79
CA GLY A 4 4.05 -7.45 3.74
C GLY A 4 3.74 -6.02 4.21
N PRO A 5 3.80 -5.04 3.30
CA PRO A 5 3.44 -3.66 3.57
C PRO A 5 1.94 -3.53 3.83
N THR A 6 1.60 -2.89 4.94
CA THR A 6 0.24 -2.80 5.48
C THR A 6 -0.21 -1.35 5.54
N VAL A 7 -1.51 -1.14 5.37
CA VAL A 7 -2.19 0.14 5.60
C VAL A 7 -2.84 0.10 6.97
N TRP A 8 -2.63 1.14 7.76
CA TRP A 8 -3.09 1.23 9.15
C TRP A 8 -4.03 2.40 9.34
N TRP A 9 -5.09 2.18 10.11
CA TRP A 9 -6.01 3.21 10.56
C TRP A 9 -6.47 2.89 11.98
N ASP A 10 -6.43 3.88 12.86
CA ASP A 10 -6.88 3.77 14.26
C ASP A 10 -6.39 2.49 14.98
N GLY A 11 -5.08 2.21 14.87
CA GLY A 11 -4.44 1.06 15.51
C GLY A 11 -4.73 -0.31 14.88
N ARG A 12 -5.42 -0.36 13.73
CA ARG A 12 -5.76 -1.59 13.02
C ARG A 12 -5.17 -1.64 11.62
N ILE A 13 -4.84 -2.84 11.16
CA ILE A 13 -4.52 -3.08 9.75
C ILE A 13 -5.84 -3.10 8.99
N VAL A 14 -5.99 -2.21 8.01
CA VAL A 14 -7.19 -2.08 7.17
C VAL A 14 -6.93 -2.43 5.71
N GLY A 15 -5.68 -2.72 5.35
CA GLY A 15 -5.31 -2.97 3.98
C GLY A 15 -3.85 -3.36 3.79
N GLY A 16 -3.49 -3.56 2.53
CA GLY A 16 -2.11 -3.74 2.08
C GLY A 16 -1.77 -2.78 0.96
N TRP A 17 -0.47 -2.56 0.75
CA TRP A 17 0.01 -1.72 -0.34
C TRP A 17 1.21 -2.33 -1.06
N ALA A 18 1.43 -1.90 -2.30
CA ALA A 18 2.57 -2.30 -3.12
C ALA A 18 2.97 -1.18 -4.08
N GLN A 19 4.07 -1.37 -4.82
CA GLN A 19 4.42 -0.55 -5.96
C GLN A 19 4.22 -1.33 -7.26
N ARG A 20 3.56 -0.71 -8.24
CA ARG A 20 3.55 -1.17 -9.63
C ARG A 20 4.95 -1.10 -10.27
N PRO A 21 5.17 -1.72 -11.44
CA PRO A 21 6.46 -1.65 -12.14
C PRO A 21 6.90 -0.21 -12.42
N GLU A 22 5.96 0.69 -12.67
CA GLU A 22 6.18 2.12 -12.92
C GLU A 22 6.47 2.93 -11.64
N GLY A 23 6.42 2.28 -10.46
CA GLY A 23 6.68 2.90 -9.16
C GLY A 23 5.43 3.47 -8.48
N GLU A 24 4.25 3.39 -9.11
CA GLU A 24 2.96 3.81 -8.54
C GLU A 24 2.67 3.05 -7.24
N VAL A 25 2.42 3.78 -6.16
CA VAL A 25 1.94 3.23 -4.88
C VAL A 25 0.46 2.92 -5.03
N VAL A 26 0.12 1.65 -4.83
CA VAL A 26 -1.26 1.17 -4.90
C VAL A 26 -1.67 0.53 -3.59
N VAL A 27 -2.91 0.78 -3.19
CA VAL A 27 -3.50 0.28 -1.95
C VAL A 27 -4.71 -0.60 -2.27
N ARG A 28 -4.90 -1.67 -1.48
CA ARG A 28 -6.18 -2.36 -1.37
C ARG A 28 -6.62 -2.38 0.09
N LEU A 29 -7.79 -1.82 0.33
CA LEU A 29 -8.50 -1.92 1.59
C LEU A 29 -9.21 -3.27 1.67
N LEU A 30 -9.21 -3.87 2.86
CA LEU A 30 -9.82 -5.17 3.13
C LEU A 30 -11.21 -5.02 3.77
N ASP A 31 -11.47 -3.88 4.38
CA ASP A 31 -12.74 -3.50 5.02
C ASP A 31 -13.20 -2.13 4.53
N ASP A 32 -14.48 -1.82 4.70
CA ASP A 32 -14.97 -0.45 4.59
C ASP A 32 -14.52 0.36 5.82
N VAL A 33 -13.68 1.37 5.57
CA VAL A 33 -13.07 2.22 6.60
C VAL A 33 -13.76 3.58 6.74
N GLY A 34 -14.76 3.86 5.90
CA GLY A 34 -15.42 5.16 5.81
C GLY A 34 -14.60 6.23 5.09
N ASP A 35 -15.26 7.36 4.80
CA ASP A 35 -14.71 8.42 3.95
C ASP A 35 -13.52 9.15 4.56
N GLU A 36 -13.52 9.37 5.88
CA GLU A 36 -12.43 10.04 6.59
C GLU A 36 -11.12 9.26 6.44
N ALA A 37 -11.17 7.97 6.76
CA ALA A 37 -10.00 7.09 6.66
C ALA A 37 -9.54 6.99 5.21
N ARG A 38 -10.47 6.88 4.25
CA ARG A 38 -10.13 6.84 2.83
C ARG A 38 -9.39 8.10 2.38
N HIS A 39 -9.88 9.28 2.75
CA HIS A 39 -9.24 10.54 2.41
C HIS A 39 -7.84 10.68 3.03
N ALA A 40 -7.69 10.27 4.30
CA ALA A 40 -6.40 10.26 4.97
C ALA A 40 -5.40 9.30 4.29
N ILE A 41 -5.87 8.11 3.90
CA ILE A 41 -5.07 7.11 3.20
C ILE A 41 -4.65 7.62 1.82
N ASP A 42 -5.55 8.25 1.06
CA ASP A 42 -5.22 8.83 -0.24
C ASP A 42 -4.13 9.91 -0.11
N GLY A 43 -4.21 10.77 0.91
CA GLY A 43 -3.17 11.76 1.22
C GLY A 43 -1.82 11.11 1.57
N GLU A 44 -1.83 10.00 2.31
CA GLU A 44 -0.61 9.25 2.65
C GLU A 44 -0.02 8.51 1.44
N VAL A 45 -0.86 8.00 0.53
CA VAL A 45 -0.42 7.43 -0.76
C VAL A 45 0.33 8.48 -1.56
N GLU A 46 -0.23 9.68 -1.72
CA GLU A 46 0.42 10.79 -2.43
C GLU A 46 1.73 11.23 -1.75
N ARG A 47 1.76 11.28 -0.42
CA ARG A 47 2.95 11.61 0.36
C ARG A 47 4.04 10.55 0.16
N LEU A 48 3.68 9.28 0.23
CA LEU A 48 4.60 8.16 0.05
C LEU A 48 5.13 8.09 -1.38
N GLN A 49 4.27 8.29 -2.38
CA GLN A 49 4.65 8.35 -3.80
C GLN A 49 5.71 9.43 -4.04
N ARG A 50 5.48 10.65 -3.51
CA ARG A 50 6.45 11.75 -3.62
C ARG A 50 7.76 11.45 -2.90
N TRP A 51 7.68 10.86 -1.71
CA TRP A 51 8.87 10.53 -0.92
C TRP A 51 9.74 9.46 -1.59
N LEU A 52 9.12 8.43 -2.19
CA LEU A 52 9.84 7.40 -2.93
C LEU A 52 10.48 7.95 -4.22
N GLY A 53 9.90 8.98 -4.82
CA GLY A 53 10.54 9.71 -5.93
C GLY A 53 10.89 8.82 -7.14
N GLY A 54 10.06 7.82 -7.42
CA GLY A 54 10.28 6.83 -8.49
C GLY A 54 11.20 5.66 -8.10
N VAL A 55 11.77 5.65 -6.90
CA VAL A 55 12.49 4.48 -6.37
C VAL A 55 11.49 3.37 -6.10
N ARG A 56 11.79 2.17 -6.62
CA ARG A 56 11.01 0.96 -6.37
C ARG A 56 11.67 0.10 -5.30
N VAL A 57 10.93 -0.19 -4.23
CA VAL A 57 11.34 -1.09 -3.15
C VAL A 57 10.96 -2.52 -3.53
N MET A 58 11.97 -3.35 -3.83
CA MET A 58 11.76 -4.74 -4.24
C MET A 58 11.77 -5.69 -3.03
N PRO A 59 10.62 -6.29 -2.65
CA PRO A 59 10.58 -7.24 -1.54
C PRO A 59 11.28 -8.55 -1.92
N ARG A 60 12.15 -9.05 -1.03
CA ARG A 60 12.79 -10.36 -1.20
C ARG A 60 11.80 -11.53 -1.10
N PHE A 61 10.77 -11.37 -0.28
CA PHE A 61 9.72 -12.37 -0.03
C PHE A 61 8.33 -11.71 -0.13
N PRO A 62 7.82 -11.46 -1.35
CA PRO A 62 6.53 -10.81 -1.54
C PRO A 62 5.38 -11.70 -1.08
N THR A 63 4.38 -11.10 -0.42
CA THR A 63 3.12 -11.77 -0.11
C THR A 63 2.24 -11.90 -1.36
N PRO A 64 1.22 -12.80 -1.37
CA PRO A 64 0.29 -12.92 -2.49
C PRO A 64 -0.38 -11.59 -2.86
N LEU A 65 -0.87 -10.85 -1.86
CA LEU A 65 -1.50 -9.53 -2.08
C LEU A 65 -0.52 -8.53 -2.72
N GLN A 66 0.76 -8.53 -2.33
CA GLN A 66 1.75 -7.67 -2.96
C GLN A 66 1.93 -7.99 -4.45
N LYS A 67 1.96 -9.28 -4.82
CA LYS A 67 2.10 -9.69 -6.23
C LYS A 67 0.89 -9.25 -7.05
N GLU A 68 -0.31 -9.50 -6.53
CA GLU A 68 -1.56 -9.07 -7.17
C GLU A 68 -1.58 -7.56 -7.42
N LEU A 69 -1.22 -6.77 -6.42
CA LEU A 69 -1.20 -5.31 -6.51
C LEU A 69 -0.10 -4.79 -7.46
N ALA A 70 1.07 -5.41 -7.41
CA ALA A 70 2.19 -5.04 -8.28
C ALA A 70 1.97 -5.46 -9.75
N GLY A 71 0.93 -6.24 -10.08
CA GLY A 71 0.67 -6.73 -11.44
C GLY A 71 1.76 -7.65 -11.97
N SER A 72 2.45 -8.38 -11.06
CA SER A 72 3.59 -9.27 -11.35
C SER A 72 3.23 -10.74 -11.23
#